data_AF-A0A1H7R3C9-F1
#
_entry.id   AF-A0A1H7R3C9-F1
#
_cell.length_a   1.000
_cell.length_b   1.000
_cell.length_c   1.000
_cell.angle_alpha   90.00
_cell.angle_beta   90.00
_cell.angle_gamma   90.00
#
_symmetry.space_group_name_H-M   'P 1'
#
loop_
_entity.id
_entity.type
_entity.pdbx_description
1 polymer ?
#
loop_
_entity_poly.entity_id
_entity_poly.type
_entity_poly.pdbx_seq_one_letter_code
_entity_poly.pdbx_strand_id
1 'polypeptide(L)'
;MQKIVKIALVVIGLLGAVLWFMLPERDMPAAEAAQSGAMNFMFIITYFLLAVAVIVSLVFTLKNLFSNPQGLKKTLFVVGGLLLVVGISYVMSSGTDVAPEFMAMTTESTVKKIGMGLNVFFILTIIAVASLVLPAIKNMFSK
;
A
#
# COMPACT_ATOMS: atom_id res chain seq x y z
N MET A 1 -15.91 -24.60 -7.36
CA MET A 1 -14.93 -23.85 -6.54
C MET A 1 -15.53 -23.10 -5.35
N GLN A 2 -16.72 -22.47 -5.45
CA GLN A 2 -17.31 -21.70 -4.33
C GLN A 2 -17.63 -22.52 -3.07
N LYS A 3 -18.09 -23.77 -3.19
CA LYS A 3 -18.52 -24.58 -2.03
C LYS A 3 -17.35 -24.92 -1.08
N ILE A 4 -16.20 -25.31 -1.63
CA ILE A 4 -15.01 -25.69 -0.84
C ILE A 4 -14.42 -24.47 -0.12
N VAL A 5 -14.31 -23.33 -0.81
CA VAL A 5 -13.82 -22.08 -0.20
C VAL A 5 -14.77 -21.60 0.90
N LYS A 6 -16.09 -21.66 0.68
CA LYS A 6 -17.08 -21.32 1.71
C LYS A 6 -16.95 -22.21 2.94
N ILE A 7 -16.83 -23.52 2.75
CA ILE A 7 -16.65 -24.47 3.86
C ILE A 7 -15.35 -24.17 4.61
N ALA A 8 -14.23 -23.96 3.90
CA ALA A 8 -12.96 -23.61 4.52
C ALA A 8 -13.05 -22.32 5.36
N LEU A 9 -13.71 -21.28 4.83
CA LEU A 9 -13.90 -20.01 5.56
C LEU A 9 -14.78 -20.18 6.80
N VAL A 10 -15.84 -21.00 6.73
CA VAL A 10 -16.69 -21.32 7.89
C VAL A 10 -15.87 -22.06 8.96
N VAL A 11 -15.05 -23.04 8.56
CA VAL A 11 -14.19 -23.78 9.49
C VAL A 11 -13.17 -22.86 10.15
N ILE A 12 -12.48 -22.01 9.38
CA ILE A 12 -11.50 -21.04 9.91
C ILE A 12 -12.19 -20.04 10.85
N GLY A 13 -13.39 -19.56 10.49
CA GLY A 13 -14.18 -18.66 11.34
C GLY A 13 -14.61 -19.30 12.65
N LEU A 14 -15.06 -20.56 12.63
CA LEU A 14 -15.40 -21.32 13.84
C LEU A 14 -14.18 -21.58 14.71
N LEU A 15 -13.04 -21.95 14.11
CA LEU A 15 -11.77 -22.09 14.84
C LEU A 15 -11.34 -20.78 15.50
N GLY A 16 -11.43 -19.66 14.78
CA GLY A 16 -11.14 -18.34 15.32
C GLY A 16 -12.06 -17.98 16.49
N ALA A 17 -13.36 -18.27 16.39
CA ALA A 17 -14.31 -18.03 17.47
C ALA A 17 -13.99 -18.88 18.72
N VAL A 18 -13.68 -20.16 18.55
CA VAL A 18 -13.29 -21.05 19.66
C VAL A 18 -12.01 -20.55 20.33
N LEU A 19 -10.99 -20.21 19.54
CA LEU A 19 -9.72 -19.69 20.05
C LEU A 19 -9.89 -18.36 20.78
N TRP A 20 -10.84 -17.52 20.35
CA TRP A 20 -11.17 -16.26 21.01
C TRP A 20 -11.66 -16.48 22.45
N PHE A 21 -12.51 -17.48 22.68
CA PHE A 21 -12.96 -17.84 24.03
C PHE A 21 -11.88 -18.50 24.88
N MET A 22 -10.81 -19.01 24.26
CA MET A 22 -9.65 -19.60 24.93
C MET A 22 -8.50 -18.60 25.15
N LEU A 23 -8.69 -17.32 24.82
CA LEU A 23 -7.68 -16.30 25.02
C LEU A 23 -7.43 -16.04 26.52
N PRO A 24 -6.18 -15.73 26.90
CA PRO A 24 -5.86 -15.32 28.27
C PRO A 24 -6.64 -14.08 28.72
N GLU A 25 -6.90 -14.00 30.03
CA GLU A 25 -7.54 -12.84 30.65
C GLU A 25 -6.63 -11.59 30.57
N ARG A 26 -7.25 -10.40 30.60
CA ARG A 26 -6.55 -9.12 30.36
C ARG A 26 -5.56 -8.74 31.45
N ASP A 27 -5.70 -9.30 32.64
CA ASP A 27 -4.89 -9.08 33.83
C ASP A 27 -3.70 -10.03 33.95
N MET A 28 -3.59 -11.03 33.05
CA MET A 28 -2.44 -11.93 32.98
C MET A 28 -1.18 -11.18 32.49
N PRO A 29 0.02 -11.44 33.06
CA PRO A 29 1.26 -10.86 32.57
C PRO A 29 1.49 -11.13 31.08
N ALA A 30 1.88 -10.11 30.32
CA ALA A 30 2.01 -10.20 28.85
C ALA A 30 2.96 -11.31 28.38
N ALA A 31 4.00 -11.62 29.16
CA ALA A 31 4.95 -12.70 28.85
C ALA A 31 4.30 -14.09 28.92
N GLU A 32 3.37 -14.31 29.85
CA GLU A 32 2.65 -15.58 30.01
C GLU A 32 1.49 -15.67 29.02
N ALA A 33 0.78 -14.56 28.80
CA ALA A 33 -0.27 -14.48 27.81
C ALA A 33 0.25 -14.74 26.38
N ALA A 34 1.45 -14.25 26.06
CA ALA A 34 2.12 -14.49 24.77
C ALA A 34 2.50 -15.96 24.54
N GLN A 35 2.72 -16.73 25.62
CA GLN A 35 3.02 -18.16 25.56
C GLN A 35 1.73 -19.00 25.39
N SER A 36 0.54 -18.39 25.47
CA SER A 36 -0.74 -19.08 25.32
C SER A 36 -0.86 -19.70 23.94
N GLY A 37 -1.15 -21.01 23.91
CA GLY A 37 -1.40 -21.74 22.68
C GLY A 37 -2.51 -21.08 21.84
N ALA A 38 -3.60 -20.63 22.48
CA ALA A 38 -4.72 -19.99 21.79
C ALA A 38 -4.29 -18.69 21.07
N MET A 39 -3.47 -17.86 21.74
CA MET A 39 -2.95 -16.62 21.17
C MET A 39 -2.00 -16.91 20.00
N ASN A 40 -1.07 -17.86 20.16
CA ASN A 40 -0.15 -18.27 19.10
C ASN A 40 -0.92 -18.81 17.87
N PHE A 41 -1.90 -19.69 18.08
CA PHE A 41 -2.73 -20.22 17.00
C PHE A 41 -3.53 -19.12 16.27
N MET A 42 -4.02 -18.09 16.95
CA MET A 42 -4.65 -16.94 16.30
C MET A 42 -3.70 -16.16 15.40
N PHE A 43 -2.45 -15.94 15.84
CA PHE A 43 -1.44 -15.31 14.99
C PHE A 43 -1.08 -16.17 13.78
N ILE A 44 -0.94 -17.49 13.97
CA ILE A 44 -0.70 -18.43 12.86
C ILE A 44 -1.81 -18.34 11.82
N ILE A 45 -3.08 -18.36 12.23
CA ILE A 45 -4.22 -18.22 11.31
C ILE A 45 -4.17 -16.87 10.58
N THR A 46 -3.85 -15.79 11.30
CA THR A 46 -3.74 -14.44 10.72
C THR A 46 -2.64 -14.37 9.66
N TYR A 47 -1.44 -14.86 9.97
CA TYR A 47 -0.34 -14.88 9.02
C TYR A 47 -0.62 -15.80 7.84
N PHE A 48 -1.29 -16.94 8.06
CA PHE A 48 -1.71 -17.82 6.99
C PHE A 48 -2.71 -17.15 6.05
N LEU A 49 -3.75 -16.51 6.59
CA LEU A 49 -4.74 -15.78 5.79
C LEU A 49 -4.11 -14.60 5.04
N LEU A 50 -3.19 -13.88 5.68
CA LEU A 50 -2.43 -12.80 5.05
C LEU A 50 -1.59 -13.35 3.89
N ALA A 51 -0.86 -14.44 4.09
CA ALA A 51 -0.06 -15.07 3.04
C ALA A 51 -0.94 -15.51 1.86
N VAL A 52 -2.08 -16.15 2.13
CA VAL A 52 -3.04 -16.54 1.08
C VAL A 52 -3.56 -15.31 0.35
N ALA A 53 -3.96 -14.25 1.05
CA ALA A 53 -4.46 -13.03 0.45
C ALA A 53 -3.41 -12.35 -0.45
N VAL A 54 -2.16 -12.26 0.02
CA VAL A 54 -1.05 -11.72 -0.77
C VAL A 54 -0.80 -12.58 -2.02
N ILE A 55 -0.68 -13.90 -1.88
CA ILE A 55 -0.42 -14.79 -3.01
C ILE A 55 -1.55 -14.71 -4.03
N VAL A 56 -2.81 -14.84 -3.59
CA VAL A 56 -3.98 -14.80 -4.47
C VAL A 56 -4.08 -13.43 -5.14
N SER A 57 -3.97 -12.34 -4.40
CA SER A 57 -4.04 -11.00 -4.98
C SER A 57 -2.94 -10.76 -6.01
N LEU A 58 -1.69 -11.14 -5.73
CA LEU A 58 -0.59 -11.02 -6.68
C LEU A 58 -0.80 -11.89 -7.92
N VAL A 59 -1.10 -13.18 -7.74
CA VAL A 59 -1.29 -14.10 -8.87
C VAL A 59 -2.45 -13.65 -9.76
N PHE A 60 -3.60 -13.29 -9.19
CA PHE A 60 -4.73 -12.82 -9.98
C PHE A 60 -4.45 -11.47 -10.64
N THR A 61 -3.81 -10.54 -9.94
CA THR A 61 -3.46 -9.22 -10.50
C THR A 61 -2.49 -9.38 -11.67
N LEU A 62 -1.40 -10.13 -11.49
CA LEU A 62 -0.40 -10.36 -12.54
C LEU A 62 -1.01 -11.14 -13.70
N LYS A 63 -1.75 -12.23 -13.44
CA LYS A 63 -2.43 -12.99 -14.49
C LYS A 63 -3.37 -12.11 -15.30
N ASN A 64 -4.23 -11.33 -14.64
CA ASN A 64 -5.17 -10.44 -15.32
C ASN A 64 -4.46 -9.32 -16.08
N LEU A 65 -3.37 -8.79 -15.52
CA LEU A 65 -2.56 -7.76 -16.15
C LEU A 65 -1.92 -8.27 -17.44
N PHE A 66 -1.25 -9.42 -17.42
CA PHE A 66 -0.60 -10.00 -18.60
C PHE A 66 -1.58 -10.60 -19.61
N SER A 67 -2.73 -11.10 -19.16
CA SER A 67 -3.76 -11.63 -20.07
C SER A 67 -4.54 -10.53 -20.79
N ASN A 68 -4.49 -9.29 -20.30
CA ASN A 68 -5.18 -8.15 -20.91
C ASN A 68 -4.17 -7.15 -21.50
N PRO A 69 -3.86 -7.23 -22.81
CA PRO A 69 -2.89 -6.34 -23.44
C PRO A 69 -3.29 -4.86 -23.40
N GLN A 70 -4.59 -4.54 -23.36
CA GLN A 70 -5.05 -3.15 -23.22
C GLN A 70 -4.85 -2.64 -21.78
N GLY A 71 -5.18 -3.47 -20.79
CA GLY A 71 -4.94 -3.18 -19.38
C GLY A 71 -3.46 -2.98 -19.08
N LEU A 72 -2.61 -3.88 -19.60
CA LEU A 72 -1.16 -3.79 -19.47
C LEU A 72 -0.61 -2.47 -20.01
N LYS A 73 -1.01 -2.06 -21.22
CA LYS A 73 -0.59 -0.77 -21.78
C LYS A 73 -0.99 0.40 -20.89
N LYS A 74 -2.25 0.44 -20.41
CA LYS A 74 -2.71 1.50 -19.50
C LYS A 74 -1.89 1.54 -18.21
N THR A 75 -1.68 0.40 -17.57
CA THR A 75 -0.84 0.31 -16.37
C THR A 75 0.59 0.78 -16.65
N LEU A 76 1.17 0.39 -17.79
CA LEU A 76 2.52 0.81 -18.17
C LEU A 76 2.59 2.33 -18.42
N PHE A 77 1.57 2.93 -19.02
CA PHE A 77 1.50 4.39 -19.16
C PHE A 77 1.42 5.11 -17.81
N VAL A 78 0.62 4.59 -16.88
CA VAL A 78 0.51 5.16 -15.52
C VAL A 78 1.82 5.04 -14.76
N VAL A 79 2.42 3.85 -14.75
CA VAL A 79 3.70 3.60 -14.07
C VAL A 79 4.83 4.40 -14.72
N GLY A 80 4.90 4.42 -16.05
CA GLY A 80 5.88 5.20 -16.80
C GLY A 80 5.73 6.69 -16.55
N GLY A 81 4.51 7.21 -16.53
CA GLY A 81 4.22 8.61 -16.18
C GLY A 81 4.64 8.95 -14.75
N LEU A 82 4.34 8.08 -13.79
CA LEU A 82 4.78 8.25 -12.40
C LEU A 82 6.32 8.25 -12.29
N LEU A 83 6.99 7.31 -12.94
CA LEU A 83 8.45 7.23 -12.96
C LEU A 83 9.07 8.46 -13.63
N LEU A 84 8.45 8.99 -14.68
CA LEU A 84 8.89 10.22 -15.32
C LEU A 84 8.78 11.42 -14.37
N VAL A 85 7.67 11.55 -13.63
CA VAL A 85 7.52 12.58 -12.59
C VAL A 85 8.57 12.42 -11.51
N VAL A 86 8.77 11.20 -10.98
CA VAL A 86 9.79 10.92 -9.97
C VAL A 86 11.20 11.27 -10.48
N GLY A 87 11.53 10.92 -11.73
CA GLY A 87 12.81 11.24 -12.35
C GLY A 87 13.03 12.75 -12.47
N ILE A 88 12.05 13.49 -12.96
CA ILE A 88 12.10 14.97 -13.04
C ILE A 88 12.25 15.56 -11.64
N SER A 89 11.44 15.12 -10.68
CA SER A 89 11.48 15.59 -9.30
C SER A 89 12.82 15.32 -8.62
N TYR A 90 13.47 14.19 -8.92
CA TYR A 90 14.79 13.85 -8.39
C TYR A 90 15.88 14.74 -8.97
N VAL A 91 15.85 15.02 -10.28
CA VAL A 91 16.80 15.93 -10.94
C VAL A 91 16.63 17.37 -10.43
N MET A 92 15.39 17.80 -10.21
CA MET A 92 15.09 19.11 -9.62
C MET A 92 15.41 19.21 -8.13
N SER A 93 15.54 18.08 -7.43
CA SER A 93 15.83 18.08 -5.99
C SER A 93 17.32 18.30 -5.71
N SER A 94 17.59 19.16 -4.74
CA SER A 94 18.92 19.43 -4.20
C SER A 94 19.10 18.76 -2.84
N GLY A 95 20.32 18.31 -2.55
CA GLY A 95 20.68 17.72 -1.26
C GLY A 95 21.10 18.74 -0.19
N THR A 96 21.19 20.02 -0.56
CA THR A 96 21.74 21.08 0.30
C THR A 96 20.77 22.24 0.52
N ASP A 97 19.54 22.14 0.03
CA ASP A 97 18.52 23.21 0.10
C ASP A 97 17.79 23.25 1.45
N VAL A 98 18.52 23.05 2.55
CA VAL A 98 17.99 23.15 3.92
C VAL A 98 19.00 23.86 4.81
N ALA A 99 18.51 24.52 5.87
CA ALA A 99 19.37 25.29 6.76
C ALA A 99 20.46 24.40 7.41
N PRO A 100 21.64 24.95 7.73
CA PRO A 100 22.78 24.18 8.26
C PRO A 100 22.44 23.36 9.51
N GLU A 101 21.55 23.88 10.37
CA GLU A 101 21.03 23.20 11.56
C GLU A 101 20.32 21.87 11.24
N PHE A 102 19.58 21.80 10.12
CA PHE A 102 18.90 20.57 9.68
C PHE A 102 19.84 19.65 8.89
N MET A 103 20.81 20.21 8.16
CA MET A 103 21.86 19.42 7.49
C MET A 103 22.72 18.65 8.50
N ALA A 104 23.01 19.24 9.66
CA ALA A 104 23.81 18.59 10.72
C ALA A 104 23.12 17.37 11.36
N MET A 105 21.80 17.22 11.19
CA MET A 105 21.01 16.13 11.77
C MET A 105 20.80 14.94 10.82
N THR A 106 21.23 15.05 9.54
CA THR A 106 20.95 14.04 8.53
C THR A 106 22.02 14.00 7.44
N THR A 107 21.79 13.24 6.38
CA THR A 107 22.70 13.18 5.22
C THR A 107 22.11 13.92 4.03
N GLU A 108 22.97 14.44 3.15
CA GLU A 108 22.59 15.05 1.87
C GLU A 108 21.66 14.13 1.04
N SER A 109 21.90 12.82 1.09
CA SER A 109 21.06 11.83 0.39
C SER A 109 19.62 11.83 0.92
N THR A 110 19.45 11.90 2.23
CA THR A 110 18.13 11.97 2.86
C THR A 110 17.43 13.27 2.48
N VAL A 111 18.13 14.41 2.56
CA VAL A 111 17.58 15.72 2.19
C VAL A 111 17.14 15.75 0.74
N LYS A 112 17.97 15.22 -0.17
CA LYS A 112 17.62 15.13 -1.60
C LYS A 112 16.38 14.28 -1.83
N LYS A 113 16.23 13.15 -1.14
CA LYS A 113 15.03 12.29 -1.24
C LYS A 113 13.78 12.98 -0.69
N ILE A 114 13.90 13.78 0.37
CA ILE A 114 12.80 14.58 0.91
C ILE A 114 12.39 15.63 -0.13
N GLY A 115 13.35 16.40 -0.68
CA GLY A 115 13.10 17.38 -1.73
C GLY A 115 12.47 16.75 -2.98
N MET A 116 12.94 15.56 -3.39
CA MET A 116 12.32 14.77 -4.45
C MET A 116 10.86 14.46 -4.12
N GLY A 117 10.56 13.95 -2.92
CA GLY A 117 9.20 13.63 -2.50
C GLY A 117 8.26 14.83 -2.52
N LEU A 118 8.74 16.00 -2.05
CA LEU A 118 8.00 17.25 -2.12
C LEU A 118 7.72 17.67 -3.58
N ASN A 119 8.74 17.62 -4.44
CA ASN A 119 8.60 17.94 -5.86
C ASN A 119 7.60 16.99 -6.55
N VAL A 120 7.64 15.69 -6.27
CA VAL A 120 6.66 14.72 -6.80
C VAL A 120 5.25 15.12 -6.37
N PHE A 121 5.06 15.42 -5.09
CA PHE A 121 3.77 15.81 -4.54
C PHE A 121 3.22 17.07 -5.23
N PHE A 122 4.02 18.13 -5.36
CA PHE A 122 3.56 19.37 -5.97
C PHE A 122 3.26 19.21 -7.46
N ILE A 123 4.10 18.50 -8.22
CA ILE A 123 3.85 18.23 -9.64
C ILE A 123 2.54 17.45 -9.83
N LEU A 124 2.36 16.36 -9.06
CA LEU A 124 1.13 15.57 -9.14
C LEU A 124 -0.10 16.34 -8.68
N THR A 125 0.05 17.22 -7.68
CA THR A 125 -1.04 18.11 -7.23
C THR A 125 -1.48 19.06 -8.33
N ILE A 126 -0.53 19.71 -9.02
CA ILE A 126 -0.83 20.59 -10.16
C ILE A 126 -1.53 19.81 -11.27
N ILE A 127 -1.01 18.63 -11.62
CA ILE A 127 -1.61 17.75 -12.63
C ILE A 127 -3.04 17.35 -12.23
N ALA A 128 -3.27 17.00 -10.97
CA ALA A 128 -4.58 16.60 -10.46
C ALA A 128 -5.57 17.77 -10.52
N VAL A 129 -5.18 18.95 -10.03
CA VAL A 129 -6.01 20.16 -10.08
C VAL A 129 -6.36 20.51 -11.52
N ALA A 130 -5.37 20.53 -12.43
CA ALA A 130 -5.62 20.79 -13.85
C ALA A 130 -6.58 19.75 -14.46
N SER A 131 -6.40 18.47 -14.13
CA SER A 131 -7.24 17.38 -14.62
C SER A 131 -8.69 17.46 -14.13
N LEU A 132 -8.94 18.09 -12.99
CA LEU A 132 -10.28 18.32 -12.45
C LEU A 132 -10.91 19.61 -13.00
N VAL A 133 -10.13 20.69 -13.07
CA VAL A 133 -10.62 22.03 -13.43
C VAL A 133 -10.83 22.18 -14.94
N LEU A 134 -9.91 21.67 -15.78
CA LEU A 134 -10.01 21.84 -17.24
C LEU A 134 -11.28 21.22 -17.83
N PRO A 135 -11.69 19.98 -17.48
CA PRO A 135 -12.96 19.43 -17.96
C PRO A 135 -14.16 20.18 -17.41
N ALA A 136 -14.13 20.62 -16.15
CA ALA A 136 -15.21 21.37 -15.54
C ALA A 136 -15.48 22.69 -16.28
N ILE A 137 -14.41 23.45 -16.59
CA ILE A 137 -14.49 24.68 -17.37
C ILE A 137 -15.00 24.37 -18.79
N LYS A 138 -14.41 23.37 -19.47
CA LYS A 138 -14.81 23.01 -20.83
C LYS A 138 -16.30 22.66 -20.92
N ASN A 139 -16.81 21.88 -19.98
CA ASN A 139 -18.21 21.47 -19.95
C ASN A 139 -19.17 22.62 -19.62
N MET A 140 -18.72 23.68 -18.95
CA MET A 140 -19.51 24.90 -18.72
C MET A 140 -19.65 25.76 -19.98
N PHE A 141 -18.63 25.76 -20.84
CA PHE A 141 -18.61 26.56 -22.08
C PHE A 141 -19.04 25.78 -23.33
N SER A 142 -18.99 24.45 -23.32
CA SER A 142 -19.59 23.61 -24.36
C SER A 142 -21.06 23.36 -24.06
N LYS A 143 -21.91 24.33 -24.41
CA LYS A 143 -23.27 24.02 -24.86
C LYS A 143 -23.23 23.49 -26.28
#